data_AF-A0A829PPT9-F1
#
_entry.id   AF-A0A829PPT9-F1
#
_cell.length_a   1.000
_cell.length_b   1.000
_cell.length_c   1.000
_cell.angle_alpha   90.00
_cell.angle_beta   90.00
_cell.angle_gamma   90.00
#
_symmetry.space_group_name_H-M   'P 1'
#
loop_
_entity.id
_entity.type
_entity.pdbx_description
1 polymer ?
#
loop_
_entity_poly.entity_id
_entity_poly.type
_entity_poly.pdbx_seq_one_letter_code
_entity_poly.pdbx_strand_id
1 'polypeptide(L)'
;MARYRTENGEEFDVPFAHDAEIPANWACRNGLEGTLLDGDVPEPKKVKPPRTHWDMLLERRSVEELDELLKERLELIKGRRRG
;
A
#
# COMPACT_ATOMS: atom_id res chain seq x y z
N MET A 1 11.34 -26.09 -12.49
CA MET A 1 10.52 -25.80 -11.31
C MET A 1 11.05 -24.53 -10.71
N ALA A 2 10.19 -23.55 -10.43
CA ALA A 2 10.55 -22.30 -9.78
C ALA A 2 9.87 -22.24 -8.40
N ARG A 3 10.56 -21.75 -7.37
CA ARG A 3 10.00 -21.66 -6.01
C ARG A 3 9.71 -20.21 -5.65
N TYR A 4 8.49 -19.96 -5.20
CA TYR A 4 8.01 -18.65 -4.78
C TYR A 4 7.65 -18.66 -3.31
N ARG A 5 7.86 -17.55 -2.61
CA ARG A 5 7.39 -17.34 -1.23
C ARG A 5 6.48 -16.13 -1.16
N THR A 6 5.32 -16.30 -0.53
CA THR A 6 4.34 -15.21 -0.31
C THR A 6 4.61 -14.48 1.00
N GLU A 7 3.99 -13.31 1.19
CA GLU A 7 4.20 -12.45 2.37
C GLU A 7 3.88 -13.15 3.71
N ASN A 8 2.94 -14.09 3.71
CA ASN A 8 2.60 -14.91 4.87
C ASN A 8 3.61 -16.05 5.16
N GLY A 9 4.68 -16.18 4.37
CA GLY A 9 5.75 -17.16 4.54
C GLY A 9 5.52 -18.52 3.87
N GLU A 10 4.39 -18.74 3.20
CA GLU A 10 4.12 -19.98 2.47
C GLU A 10 4.96 -20.07 1.18
N GLU A 11 5.43 -21.29 0.86
CA GLU A 11 6.24 -21.55 -0.33
C GLU A 11 5.51 -22.44 -1.34
N PHE A 12 5.71 -22.15 -2.62
CA PHE A 12 5.06 -22.84 -3.73
C PHE A 12 6.08 -23.20 -4.81
N ASP A 13 6.09 -24.46 -5.21
CA ASP A 13 6.82 -24.91 -6.40
C ASP A 13 5.92 -24.85 -7.63
N VAL A 14 6.34 -24.11 -8.65
CA VAL A 14 5.59 -23.88 -9.89
C VAL A 14 6.35 -24.52 -11.07
N PRO A 15 5.74 -25.47 -11.80
CA PRO A 15 6.32 -26.01 -13.02
C PRO A 15 6.22 -24.99 -14.16
N PHE A 16 7.35 -24.76 -14.82
CA PHE A 16 7.47 -23.98 -16.05
C PHE A 16 8.00 -24.88 -17.16
N ALA A 17 7.68 -24.54 -18.42
CA ALA A 17 8.31 -25.15 -19.58
C ALA A 17 9.83 -24.87 -19.58
N HIS A 18 10.60 -25.71 -20.27
CA HIS A 18 12.07 -25.60 -20.25
C HIS A 18 12.60 -24.30 -20.88
N ASP A 19 11.86 -23.77 -21.85
CA ASP A 19 12.15 -22.56 -22.60
C ASP A 19 11.45 -21.30 -22.05
N ALA A 20 10.72 -21.43 -20.94
CA ALA A 20 9.99 -20.30 -20.36
C ALA A 20 10.92 -19.39 -19.54
N GLU A 21 10.77 -18.09 -19.72
CA GLU A 21 11.35 -17.09 -18.82
C GLU A 21 10.60 -17.09 -17.49
N ILE A 22 11.32 -17.28 -16.39
CA ILE A 22 10.74 -17.38 -15.05
C ILE A 22 10.48 -15.96 -14.52
N PRO A 23 9.23 -15.58 -14.22
CA PRO A 23 8.93 -14.26 -13.70
C PRO A 23 9.38 -14.13 -12.24
N ALA A 24 9.77 -12.92 -11.84
CA ALA A 24 10.19 -12.64 -10.47
C ALA A 24 9.02 -12.73 -9.45
N ASN A 25 7.79 -12.47 -9.91
CA ASN A 25 6.57 -12.57 -9.11
C ASN A 25 5.59 -13.57 -9.74
N TRP A 26 4.84 -14.30 -8.91
CA TRP A 26 3.82 -15.23 -9.36
C TRP A 26 2.57 -15.18 -8.49
N ALA A 27 1.39 -15.27 -9.11
CA ALA A 27 0.14 -15.41 -8.37
C ALA A 27 0.03 -16.85 -7.82
N CYS A 28 0.30 -17.01 -6.53
CA CYS A 28 0.34 -18.31 -5.86
C CYS A 28 -1.06 -18.85 -5.55
N ARG A 29 -1.14 -20.15 -5.22
CA ARG A 29 -2.41 -20.85 -4.98
C ARG A 29 -3.19 -20.32 -3.77
N ASN A 30 -2.51 -19.68 -2.82
CA ASN A 30 -3.12 -19.04 -1.65
C ASN A 30 -3.74 -17.66 -1.96
N GLY A 31 -3.66 -17.19 -3.20
CA GLY A 31 -4.23 -15.91 -3.63
C GLY A 31 -3.33 -14.70 -3.36
N LEU A 32 -2.14 -14.91 -2.79
CA LEU A 32 -1.12 -13.88 -2.60
C LEU A 32 -0.11 -13.90 -3.75
N GLU A 33 0.55 -12.76 -3.95
CA GLU A 33 1.68 -12.65 -4.87
C GLU A 33 2.94 -13.17 -4.15
N GLY A 34 3.61 -14.16 -4.76
CA GLY A 34 4.84 -14.73 -4.26
C GLY A 34 6.06 -14.21 -5.02
N THR A 35 7.16 -14.00 -4.31
CA THR A 35 8.44 -13.59 -4.88
C THR A 35 9.33 -14.81 -5.09
N LEU A 36 10.02 -14.88 -6.22
CA LEU A 36 10.95 -15.95 -6.58
C LEU A 36 12.10 -16.02 -5.55
N LEU A 37 12.38 -17.21 -5.01
CA LEU A 37 13.41 -17.40 -3.97
C LEU A 37 14.84 -17.46 -4.51
N ASP A 38 15.03 -18.04 -5.69
CA ASP A 38 16.36 -18.29 -6.29
C ASP A 38 16.72 -17.25 -7.37
N GLY A 39 16.21 -16.03 -7.25
CA GLY A 39 16.39 -14.96 -8.25
C GLY A 39 16.71 -13.60 -7.63
N ASP A 40 17.01 -12.63 -8.49
CA ASP A 40 17.22 -11.25 -8.07
C ASP A 40 15.90 -10.67 -7.52
N VAL A 41 15.97 -9.91 -6.43
CA VAL A 41 14.77 -9.31 -5.84
C VAL A 41 14.28 -8.23 -6.78
N PRO A 42 13.08 -8.36 -7.37
CA PRO A 42 12.60 -7.38 -8.34
C PRO A 42 12.47 -6.02 -7.66
N GLU A 43 12.96 -4.96 -8.33
CA GLU A 43 12.75 -3.61 -7.85
C GLU A 43 11.25 -3.35 -7.64
N PRO A 44 10.84 -2.82 -6.48
CA PRO A 44 9.44 -2.56 -6.21
C PRO A 44 8.91 -1.58 -7.26
N LYS A 45 7.86 -2.01 -7.98
CA LYS A 45 7.17 -1.13 -8.92
C LYS A 45 6.69 0.10 -8.16
N LYS A 46 7.05 1.29 -8.63
CA LYS A 46 6.52 2.55 -8.10
C LYS A 46 5.02 2.63 -8.42
N VAL A 47 4.19 2.26 -7.46
CA VAL A 47 2.73 2.43 -7.57
C VAL A 47 2.37 3.83 -7.09
N LYS A 48 1.48 4.52 -7.83
CA LYS A 48 0.90 5.76 -7.33
C LYS A 48 0.03 5.42 -6.12
N PRO A 49 0.23 6.08 -4.96
CA PRO A 49 -0.60 5.82 -3.80
C PRO A 49 -2.07 6.08 -4.16
N PRO A 50 -3.00 5.26 -3.63
CA PRO A 50 -4.42 5.50 -3.84
C PRO A 50 -4.80 6.85 -3.23
N ARG A 51 -5.76 7.55 -3.87
CA ARG A 51 -6.29 8.81 -3.33
C ARG A 51 -6.89 8.57 -1.95
N THR A 52 -6.49 9.40 -1.00
CA THR A 52 -6.98 9.37 0.37
C THR A 52 -8.09 10.41 0.58
N HIS A 53 -8.83 10.29 1.68
CA HIS A 53 -9.82 11.33 2.03
C HIS A 53 -9.16 12.69 2.28
N TRP A 54 -7.91 12.71 2.74
CA TRP A 54 -7.11 13.92 2.89
C TRP A 54 -6.81 14.58 1.54
N ASP A 55 -6.41 13.80 0.55
CA ASP A 55 -6.18 14.31 -0.82
C ASP A 55 -7.46 14.94 -1.37
N MET A 56 -8.59 14.24 -1.23
CA MET A 56 -9.90 14.77 -1.64
C MET A 56 -10.30 16.05 -0.88
N LEU A 57 -9.89 16.20 0.38
CA LEU A 57 -10.13 17.41 1.16
C LEU A 57 -9.31 18.58 0.65
N LEU A 58 -8.03 18.36 0.36
CA LEU A 58 -7.13 19.37 -0.19
C LEU A 58 -7.47 19.78 -1.63
N GLU A 59 -8.16 18.92 -2.39
CA GLU A 59 -8.71 19.27 -3.70
C GLU A 59 -9.80 20.38 -3.62
N ARG A 60 -10.41 20.61 -2.44
CA ARG A 60 -11.54 21.53 -2.25
C ARG A 60 -11.38 22.53 -1.10
N ARG A 61 -10.29 22.46 -0.34
CA ARG A 61 -9.99 23.34 0.80
C ARG A 61 -8.50 23.65 0.81
N SER A 62 -8.16 24.90 1.10
CA SER A 62 -6.77 25.27 1.35
C SER A 62 -6.34 24.88 2.77
N VAL A 63 -5.04 24.79 3.00
CA VAL A 63 -4.50 24.48 4.33
C VAL A 63 -4.85 25.59 5.32
N GLU A 64 -4.90 26.84 4.88
CA GLU A 64 -5.25 28.01 5.70
C GLU A 64 -6.72 27.95 6.16
N GLU A 65 -7.65 27.56 5.27
CA GLU A 65 -9.06 27.35 5.64
C GLU A 65 -9.22 26.24 6.68
N LEU A 66 -8.42 25.16 6.55
CA LEU A 66 -8.43 24.05 7.50
C LEU A 66 -7.83 24.44 8.86
N ASP A 67 -6.80 25.29 8.88
CA ASP A 67 -6.20 25.82 10.10
C ASP A 67 -7.16 26.74 10.86
N GLU A 68 -7.89 27.61 10.14
CA GLU A 68 -8.90 28.46 10.76
C GLU A 68 -10.06 27.61 11.33
N LEU A 69 -10.56 26.63 10.57
CA LEU A 69 -11.56 25.68 11.06
C LEU A 69 -11.07 24.94 12.31
N LEU A 70 -9.80 24.53 12.36
CA LEU A 70 -9.22 23.88 13.52
C LEU A 70 -9.23 24.81 14.75
N LYS A 71 -8.83 26.08 14.58
CA LYS A 71 -8.87 27.08 15.66
C LYS A 71 -10.28 27.28 16.21
N GLU A 72 -11.27 27.44 15.33
CA GLU A 72 -12.69 27.56 15.73
C GLU A 72 -13.13 26.37 16.59
N ARG A 73 -12.79 25.13 16.16
CA ARG A 73 -13.14 23.91 16.91
C ARG A 73 -12.43 23.84 18.26
N LEU A 74 -11.17 24.25 18.34
CA LEU A 74 -10.42 24.28 19.59
C LEU A 74 -11.01 25.28 20.58
N GLU A 75 -11.43 26.47 20.13
CA GLU A 75 -12.07 27.46 21.00
C GLU A 75 -13.40 26.95 21.56
N LEU A 76 -14.22 26.27 20.75
CA LEU A 76 -15.43 25.61 21.25
C LEU A 76 -15.13 24.56 22.33
N ILE A 77 -14.08 23.75 22.15
CA ILE A 77 -13.66 22.75 23.14
C ILE A 77 -13.17 23.41 24.42
N LYS A 78 -12.37 24.48 24.32
CA LYS A 78 -11.90 25.25 25.48
C LYS A 78 -13.06 25.89 26.25
N GLY A 79 -14.02 26.47 25.55
CA GLY A 79 -15.24 27.02 26.14
C GLY A 79 -16.03 25.96 26.91
N ARG A 80 -16.20 24.76 26.33
CA ARG A 80 -16.86 23.63 26.99
C ARG A 80 -16.12 23.09 28.21
N ARG A 81 -14.78 23.20 28.26
CA ARG A 81 -13.96 22.72 29.39
C ARG A 81 -13.86 23.72 30.54
N ARG A 82 -14.14 25.00 30.31
CA ARG A 82 -14.08 26.08 31.32
C ARG A 82 -15.44 26.39 31.96
N GLY A 83 -16.54 25.84 31.43
CA GLY A 83 -17.85 25.80 32.09
C GLY A 83 -18.08 24.44 32.74
#